data_AF-A0A7C9E374-F1
#
_entry.id   AF-A0A7C9E374-F1
#
_cell.length_a   1.000
_cell.length_b   1.000
_cell.length_c   1.000
_cell.angle_alpha   90.00
_cell.angle_beta   90.00
_cell.angle_gamma   90.00
#
_symmetry.space_group_name_H-M   'P 1'
#
loop_
_entity.id
_entity.type
_entity.pdbx_description
1 polymer ?
#
loop_
_entity_poly.entity_id
_entity_poly.type
_entity_poly.pdbx_seq_one_letter_code
_entity_poly.pdbx_strand_id
1 'polypeptide(L)'
;RLSGWKAVYLSKGGRLTLIKSVLASIPTYFLSLFPLPASVAYRLEALQRNFLWGSFGSDFKFHLVRWDSVKQPISLGGLGVRDLRIFNEALLGKWLWRFLNEKGSLWRKVV
;
A
#
# COMPACT_ATOMS: atom_id res chain seq x y z
N ARG A 1 1.85 2.63 -12.35
CA ARG A 1 0.82 1.75 -12.97
C ARG A 1 1.32 0.31 -12.88
N LEU A 2 0.60 -0.56 -12.15
CA LEU A 2 0.86 -2.00 -12.11
C LEU A 2 0.21 -2.63 -13.35
N SER A 3 0.80 -2.40 -14.53
CA SER A 3 0.30 -2.95 -15.79
C SER A 3 0.56 -4.45 -15.84
N GLY A 4 -0.41 -5.25 -16.29
CA GLY A 4 -0.30 -6.72 -16.37
C GLY A 4 0.95 -7.21 -17.13
N TRP A 5 1.44 -6.44 -18.10
CA TRP A 5 2.61 -6.75 -18.91
C TRP A 5 3.92 -6.80 -18.10
N LYS A 6 4.08 -5.96 -17.05
CA LYS A 6 5.26 -6.05 -16.17
C LYS A 6 5.22 -7.29 -15.28
N ALA A 7 4.03 -7.77 -14.92
CA ALA A 7 3.90 -8.95 -14.07
C ALA A 7 4.32 -10.24 -14.79
N VAL A 8 4.08 -10.35 -16.10
CA VAL A 8 4.40 -11.55 -16.90
C VAL A 8 5.90 -11.86 -16.88
N TYR A 9 6.78 -10.85 -16.90
CA TYR A 9 8.24 -11.03 -16.94
C TYR A 9 8.93 -11.00 -15.57
N LEU A 10 8.19 -10.78 -14.47
CA LEU A 10 8.76 -10.66 -13.13
C LEU A 10 8.56 -11.93 -12.30
N SER A 11 9.63 -12.35 -11.62
CA SER A 11 9.58 -13.37 -10.58
C SER A 11 8.68 -12.93 -9.41
N LYS A 12 8.19 -13.87 -8.60
CA LYS A 12 7.38 -13.55 -7.40
C LYS A 12 8.09 -12.56 -6.46
N GLY A 13 9.41 -12.71 -6.30
CA GLY A 13 10.23 -11.77 -5.53
C GLY A 13 10.30 -10.38 -6.17
N GLY A 14 10.53 -10.30 -7.50
CA GLY A 14 10.52 -9.03 -8.22
C GLY A 14 9.16 -8.32 -8.17
N ARG A 15 8.07 -9.09 -8.22
CA ARG A 15 6.71 -8.56 -8.03
C ARG A 15 6.50 -8.00 -6.63
N LEU A 16 6.95 -8.70 -5.59
CA LEU A 16 6.88 -8.22 -4.21
C LEU A 16 7.67 -6.92 -4.02
N THR A 17 8.88 -6.84 -4.58
CA THR A 17 9.69 -5.61 -4.56
C THR A 17 8.97 -4.45 -5.27
N LEU A 18 8.33 -4.72 -6.41
CA LEU A 18 7.58 -3.70 -7.12
C LEU A 18 6.32 -3.25 -6.36
N ILE A 19 5.61 -4.17 -5.71
CA ILE A 19 4.50 -3.84 -4.81
C ILE A 19 5.01 -2.89 -3.72
N LYS A 20 6.12 -3.23 -3.06
CA LYS A 20 6.69 -2.39 -1.99
C LYS A 20 7.09 -1.00 -2.49
N SER A 21 7.71 -0.88 -3.67
CA SER A 21 8.15 0.42 -4.20
C SER A 21 7.01 1.28 -4.76
N VAL A 22 6.03 0.67 -5.43
CA VAL A 22 4.87 1.39 -6.01
C VAL A 22 3.91 1.85 -4.91
N LEU A 23 3.67 1.02 -3.89
CA LEU A 23 2.86 1.41 -2.73
C LEU A 23 3.54 2.46 -1.86
N ALA A 24 4.87 2.54 -1.87
CA ALA A 24 5.62 3.54 -1.12
C ALA A 24 5.50 4.95 -1.73
N SER A 25 5.26 5.08 -3.04
CA SER A 25 5.30 6.38 -3.72
C SER A 25 3.92 6.95 -4.04
N ILE A 26 3.06 6.19 -4.73
CA ILE A 26 1.81 6.76 -5.28
C ILE A 26 0.71 6.87 -4.21
N PRO A 27 0.36 5.81 -3.45
CA PRO A 27 -0.64 5.91 -2.41
C PRO A 27 -0.18 6.84 -1.28
N THR A 28 1.09 6.81 -0.88
CA THR A 28 1.61 7.60 0.25
C THR A 28 1.28 9.08 0.16
N TYR A 29 1.33 9.68 -1.04
CA TYR A 29 0.94 11.07 -1.23
C TYR A 29 -0.54 11.29 -0.88
N PHE A 30 -1.45 10.55 -1.49
CA PHE A 30 -2.89 10.66 -1.23
C PHE A 30 -3.28 10.25 0.20
N LEU A 31 -2.65 9.19 0.73
CA LEU A 31 -2.83 8.71 2.10
C LEU A 31 -2.31 9.70 3.14
N SER A 32 -1.41 10.61 2.76
CA SER A 32 -0.94 11.66 3.66
C SER A 32 -1.91 12.85 3.73
N LEU A 33 -2.74 13.04 2.71
CA LEU A 33 -3.64 14.19 2.59
C LEU A 33 -5.08 13.87 3.01
N PHE A 34 -5.56 12.66 2.74
CA PHE A 34 -6.96 12.28 2.92
C PHE A 34 -7.12 11.00 3.73
N PRO A 35 -8.20 10.88 4.53
CA PRO A 35 -8.59 9.60 5.13
C PRO A 35 -8.92 8.60 4.03
N LEU A 36 -8.34 7.40 4.13
CA LEU A 36 -8.51 6.35 3.14
C LEU A 36 -9.89 5.69 3.30
N PRO A 37 -10.80 5.79 2.30
CA PRO A 37 -12.06 5.06 2.37
C PRO A 37 -11.81 3.55 2.32
N ALA A 38 -12.57 2.78 3.11
CA ALA A 38 -12.41 1.34 3.19
C ALA A 38 -12.51 0.66 1.80
N SER A 39 -13.44 1.10 0.95
CA SER A 39 -13.61 0.57 -0.41
C SER A 39 -12.36 0.72 -1.28
N VAL A 40 -11.66 1.86 -1.17
CA VAL A 40 -10.41 2.12 -1.89
C VAL A 40 -9.29 1.26 -1.33
N ALA A 41 -9.21 1.10 0.00
CA ALA A 41 -8.26 0.20 0.65
C ALA A 41 -8.43 -1.23 0.14
N TYR A 42 -9.66 -1.75 0.14
CA TYR A 42 -9.96 -3.10 -0.37
C TYR A 42 -9.59 -3.26 -1.84
N ARG A 43 -9.89 -2.25 -2.69
CA ARG A 43 -9.56 -2.30 -4.10
C ARG A 43 -8.05 -2.28 -4.34
N LEU A 44 -7.29 -1.52 -3.57
CA LEU A 44 -5.83 -1.51 -3.62
C LEU A 44 -5.23 -2.84 -3.14
N GLU A 45 -5.73 -3.40 -2.04
CA GLU A 45 -5.30 -4.72 -1.55
C GLU A 45 -5.60 -5.81 -2.59
N ALA A 46 -6.77 -5.78 -3.24
CA ALA A 46 -7.11 -6.71 -4.31
C ALA A 46 -6.15 -6.60 -5.50
N LEU A 47 -5.78 -5.39 -5.91
CA LEU A 47 -4.79 -5.16 -6.97
C LEU A 47 -3.41 -5.72 -6.60
N GLN A 48 -2.95 -5.49 -5.37
CA GLN A 48 -1.68 -6.03 -4.89
C GLN A 48 -1.69 -7.56 -4.85
N ARG A 49 -2.78 -8.16 -4.37
CA ARG A 49 -2.97 -9.60 -4.30
C ARG A 49 -2.97 -10.23 -5.69
N ASN A 50 -3.74 -9.67 -6.61
CA ASN A 50 -3.79 -10.14 -7.99
C ASN A 50 -2.42 -9.99 -8.68
N PHE A 51 -1.71 -8.89 -8.41
CA PHE A 51 -0.37 -8.69 -8.94
C PHE A 51 0.65 -9.69 -8.40
N LEU A 52 0.65 -9.96 -7.09
CA LEU A 52 1.58 -10.90 -6.46
C LEU A 52 1.42 -12.31 -7.03
N TRP A 53 0.18 -12.80 -7.09
CA TRP A 53 -0.13 -14.16 -7.54
C TRP A 53 -0.21 -14.29 -9.07
N GLY A 54 -0.27 -13.17 -9.79
CA GLY A 54 -0.30 -13.16 -11.25
C GLY A 54 -1.67 -13.49 -11.83
N SER A 55 -2.75 -13.17 -11.12
CA SER A 55 -4.12 -13.25 -11.65
C SER A 55 -4.35 -12.04 -12.56
N PHE A 56 -4.06 -12.21 -13.86
CA PHE A 56 -4.34 -11.22 -14.89
C PHE A 56 -5.11 -11.88 -16.03
N GLY A 57 -6.25 -11.31 -16.43
CA GLY A 57 -7.09 -11.89 -17.49
C GLY A 57 -7.91 -13.09 -17.00
N SER A 58 -8.04 -14.12 -17.85
CA SER A 58 -8.82 -15.35 -17.61
C SER A 58 -8.11 -16.41 -16.77
N ASP A 59 -6.82 -16.21 -16.45
CA ASP A 59 -6.03 -17.16 -15.68
C ASP A 59 -6.22 -16.93 -14.18
N PHE A 60 -7.14 -17.70 -13.60
CA PHE A 60 -7.32 -17.75 -12.15
C PHE A 60 -6.15 -18.52 -11.51
N LYS A 61 -5.35 -17.83 -10.67
CA LYS A 61 -4.32 -18.49 -9.85
C LYS A 61 -4.73 -18.50 -8.38
N PHE A 62 -4.67 -19.68 -7.77
CA PHE A 62 -4.98 -19.84 -6.35
C PHE A 62 -4.08 -18.97 -5.48
N HIS A 63 -4.69 -18.24 -4.55
CA HIS A 63 -3.98 -17.50 -3.51
C HIS A 63 -3.47 -18.49 -2.47
N LEU A 64 -2.18 -18.83 -2.55
CA LEU A 64 -1.57 -19.88 -1.72
C LEU A 64 -1.47 -19.51 -0.23
N VAL A 65 -1.49 -18.21 0.10
CA VAL A 65 -1.31 -17.71 1.46
C VAL A 65 -2.39 -16.67 1.77
N ARG A 66 -2.93 -16.72 3.00
CA ARG A 66 -3.87 -15.72 3.50
C ARG A 66 -3.24 -14.34 3.43
N TRP A 67 -3.99 -13.36 2.94
CA TRP A 67 -3.48 -12.00 2.75
C TRP A 67 -3.02 -11.35 4.05
N ASP A 68 -3.68 -11.64 5.17
CA ASP A 68 -3.28 -11.12 6.48
C ASP A 68 -1.89 -11.59 6.90
N SER A 69 -1.50 -12.83 6.57
CA SER A 69 -0.14 -13.34 6.79
C SER A 69 0.87 -12.66 5.86
N VAL A 70 0.48 -12.36 4.62
CA VAL A 70 1.34 -11.63 3.66
C VAL A 70 1.66 -10.21 4.14
N LYS A 71 0.70 -9.55 4.79
CA LYS A 71 0.86 -8.20 5.34
C LYS A 71 1.75 -8.13 6.58
N GLN A 72 1.98 -9.25 7.27
CA GLN A 72 2.83 -9.25 8.46
C GLN A 72 4.29 -8.86 8.12
N PRO A 73 5.01 -8.23 9.06
CA PRO A 73 6.45 -8.03 8.96
C PRO A 73 7.21 -9.34 8.67
N ILE A 74 8.37 -9.22 8.03
CA ILE A 74 9.24 -10.37 7.74
C ILE A 74 9.67 -11.08 9.03
N SER A 75 9.89 -10.31 10.11
CA SER A 75 10.22 -10.86 11.44
C SER A 75 9.11 -11.75 12.03
N LEU A 76 7.86 -11.58 11.58
CA LEU A 76 6.71 -12.39 11.99
C LEU A 76 6.33 -13.45 10.94
N GLY A 77 7.22 -13.74 9.99
CA GLY A 77 7.00 -14.75 8.94
C GLY A 77 6.14 -14.27 7.77
N GLY A 78 5.82 -12.98 7.69
CA GLY A 78 5.10 -12.40 6.56
C GLY A 78 6.00 -11.93 5.42
N LEU A 79 5.41 -11.28 4.41
CA LEU A 79 6.16 -10.71 3.28
C LEU A 79 6.49 -9.22 3.47
N GLY A 80 6.04 -8.60 4.57
CA GLY A 80 6.28 -7.20 4.88
C GLY A 80 5.56 -6.24 3.93
N VAL A 81 4.38 -6.63 3.43
CA VAL A 81 3.51 -5.72 2.67
C VAL A 81 2.77 -4.82 3.66
N ARG A 82 2.91 -3.50 3.53
CA ARG A 82 2.35 -2.55 4.50
C ARG A 82 0.82 -2.54 4.44
N ASP A 83 0.16 -2.60 5.61
CA ASP A 83 -1.29 -2.35 5.69
C ASP A 83 -1.57 -0.87 5.42
N LEU A 84 -2.36 -0.58 4.38
CA LEU A 84 -2.62 0.78 3.92
C LEU A 84 -3.45 1.59 4.92
N ARG A 85 -4.32 0.95 5.71
CA ARG A 85 -5.19 1.63 6.67
C ARG A 85 -4.39 2.10 7.87
N ILE A 86 -3.62 1.20 8.47
CA ILE A 86 -2.71 1.53 9.58
C ILE A 86 -1.71 2.62 9.15
N PHE A 87 -1.20 2.52 7.91
CA PHE A 87 -0.28 3.52 7.40
C PHE A 87 -0.93 4.89 7.16
N ASN A 88 -2.18 4.93 6.70
CA ASN A 88 -2.94 6.18 6.54
C ASN A 88 -3.18 6.85 7.89
N GLU A 89 -3.66 6.11 8.89
CA GLU A 89 -3.89 6.62 10.24
C GLU A 89 -2.61 7.19 10.85
N ALA A 90 -1.49 6.47 10.70
CA ALA A 90 -0.19 6.95 11.17
C ALA A 90 0.25 8.26 10.46
N LEU A 91 0.01 8.39 9.15
CA LEU A 91 0.34 9.60 8.40
C LEU A 91 -0.55 10.78 8.79
N LEU A 92 -1.85 10.57 8.97
CA LEU A 92 -2.77 11.60 9.43
C LEU A 92 -2.43 12.05 10.86
N GLY A 93 -2.12 11.11 11.75
CA GLY A 93 -1.64 11.39 13.10
C GLY A 93 -0.35 12.22 13.10
N LYS A 94 0.59 11.92 12.20
CA LYS A 94 1.80 12.73 12.01
C LYS A 94 1.46 14.17 11.61
N TRP A 95 0.52 14.38 10.70
CA TRP A 95 0.09 15.72 10.30
C TRP A 95 -0.62 16.47 11.43
N LEU A 96 -1.48 15.79 12.19
CA LEU A 96 -2.13 16.37 13.36
C LEU A 96 -1.09 16.83 14.40
N TRP A 97 -0.10 15.98 14.69
CA TRP A 97 1.00 16.32 15.59
C TRP A 97 1.80 17.53 15.10
N ARG A 98 2.12 17.58 13.80
CA ARG A 98 2.80 18.73 13.18
C ARG A 98 1.95 19.98 13.25
N PHE A 99 0.66 19.88 13.02
CA PHE A 99 -0.26 21.00 13.12
C PHE A 99 -0.22 21.59 14.52
N LEU A 100 -0.25 20.77 15.58
CA LEU A 100 -0.23 21.24 16.96
C LEU A 100 1.09 21.91 17.35
N ASN A 101 2.23 21.37 16.90
CA ASN A 101 3.57 21.83 17.31
C ASN A 101 4.15 22.95 16.42
N GLU A 102 3.89 22.93 15.11
CA GLU A 102 4.48 23.88 14.16
C GLU A 102 3.58 25.11 13.96
N LYS A 103 3.41 25.92 15.01
CA LYS A 103 2.51 27.11 15.00
C LYS A 103 2.89 28.17 13.95
N GLY A 104 4.18 28.27 13.58
CA GLY A 104 4.70 29.29 12.67
C GLY A 104 4.74 28.89 11.18
N SER A 105 4.41 27.64 10.85
CA SER A 105 4.58 27.14 9.49
C SER A 105 3.56 27.73 8.51
N LEU A 106 4.01 28.12 7.31
CA LEU A 106 3.14 28.72 6.29
C LEU A 106 2.00 27.79 5.85
N TRP A 107 2.28 26.50 5.73
CA TRP A 107 1.27 25.50 5.34
C TRP A 107 0.10 25.46 6.34
N ARG A 108 0.36 25.70 7.63
CA ARG A 108 -0.66 25.74 8.68
C ARG A 108 -1.60 26.94 8.53
N LYS A 109 -1.17 28.04 7.91
CA LYS A 109 -2.02 29.22 7.68
C LYS A 109 -3.04 29.01 6.55
N VAL A 110 -2.81 28.01 5.71
CA VAL A 110 -3.64 27.71 4.53
C VAL A 110 -4.60 26.54 4.77
N VAL A 111 -4.22 25.63 5.67
CA VAL A 111 -5.01 24.45 6.08
C VAL A 111 -6.09 24.81 7.10
#